data_AF-A0A7E4UVV0-F1
#
_entry.id   AF-A0A7E4UVV0-F1
#
_cell.length_a   1.000
_cell.length_b   1.000
_cell.length_c   1.000
_cell.angle_alpha   90.00
_cell.angle_beta   90.00
_cell.angle_gamma   90.00
#
_symmetry.space_group_name_H-M   'P 1'
#
loop_
_entity.id
_entity.type
_entity.pdbx_description
1 polymer ?
#
loop_
_entity_poly.entity_id
_entity_poly.type
_entity_poly.pdbx_seq_one_letter_code
_entity_poly.pdbx_strand_id
1 'polypeptide(L)'
;MFTLKGKIRGDLWIQVSFTLSTLTVSRTVFLFQIYEGEATKTKDNTFLGAFALEDITSSFWSSLWCPTKLKITFEIGIDGILTAKAEDKSPNNKASSSSMIVTNQHNRFTKAELADMVDEAKKLKREDEFRRKCVATRIGLEDYCFHLKNLANELLNTVPEDNRQKVYKKCDEVLAWIDDNQFAATEELEYQQMELMNVGVTFIFPN
;
A
#
# COMPACT_ATOMS: atom_id res chain seq x y z
N MET A 1 2.50 -7.06 -9.00
CA MET A 1 1.36 -7.90 -8.55
C MET A 1 1.94 -9.03 -7.70
N PHE A 2 1.82 -8.96 -6.37
CA PHE A 2 2.39 -9.95 -5.46
C PHE A 2 1.42 -11.12 -5.32
N THR A 3 1.85 -12.34 -5.64
CA THR A 3 1.03 -13.54 -5.45
C THR A 3 1.50 -14.24 -4.18
N LEU A 4 0.72 -14.11 -3.09
CA LEU A 4 0.94 -14.86 -1.86
C LEU A 4 0.41 -16.28 -2.06
N LYS A 5 1.31 -17.26 -2.17
CA LYS A 5 0.93 -18.68 -2.07
C LYS A 5 1.35 -19.17 -0.69
N GLY A 6 0.48 -18.97 0.30
CA GLY A 6 0.59 -19.63 1.59
C GLY A 6 0.12 -21.08 1.44
N LYS A 7 0.95 -22.04 1.86
CA LYS A 7 0.57 -23.45 1.95
C LYS A 7 0.70 -23.86 3.40
N ILE A 8 -0.43 -23.94 4.10
CA ILE A 8 -0.48 -24.59 5.41
C ILE A 8 -0.48 -26.09 5.11
N ARG A 9 0.67 -26.75 5.31
CA ARG A 9 0.76 -28.21 5.23
C ARG A 9 0.83 -28.71 6.68
N GLY A 10 0.00 -29.68 7.01
CA GLY A 10 -0.26 -30.16 8.37
C GLY A 10 0.96 -30.19 9.27
N ASP A 11 0.78 -29.54 10.41
CA ASP A 11 1.54 -29.58 11.65
C ASP A 11 3.04 -29.25 11.59
N LEU A 12 3.40 -28.20 12.34
CA LEU A 12 4.70 -27.88 12.93
C LEU A 12 5.54 -26.73 12.33
N TRP A 13 5.12 -26.04 11.27
CA TRP A 13 5.83 -24.82 10.79
C TRP A 13 5.02 -24.08 9.72
N ILE A 14 5.19 -22.75 9.62
CA ILE A 14 4.55 -21.90 8.60
C ILE A 14 5.56 -21.55 7.52
N GLN A 15 5.22 -21.79 6.26
CA GLN A 15 6.05 -21.39 5.13
C GLN A 15 5.30 -20.45 4.19
N VAL A 16 5.91 -19.29 3.92
CA VAL A 16 5.42 -18.30 2.94
C VAL A 16 6.49 -18.14 1.88
N SER A 17 6.12 -18.22 0.61
CA SER A 17 7.05 -17.96 -0.49
C SER A 17 6.50 -16.96 -1.49
N PHE A 18 7.38 -16.13 -2.03
CA PHE A 18 7.06 -15.08 -2.99
C PHE A 18 8.13 -15.06 -4.09
N THR A 19 7.72 -14.61 -5.27
CA THR A 19 8.62 -14.48 -6.41
C THR A 19 8.75 -13.01 -6.76
N LEU A 20 9.98 -12.50 -6.75
CA LEU A 20 10.33 -11.16 -7.16
C LEU A 20 10.93 -11.20 -8.56
N SER A 21 10.50 -10.31 -9.43
CA SER A 21 11.08 -10.11 -10.76
C SER A 21 11.71 -8.74 -10.84
N THR A 22 12.99 -8.67 -11.21
CA THR A 22 13.71 -7.41 -11.43
C THR A 22 13.98 -7.21 -12.93
N LEU A 23 13.87 -5.96 -13.38
CA LEU A 23 14.19 -5.53 -14.75
C LEU A 23 15.56 -4.81 -14.84
N THR A 24 16.29 -4.71 -13.72
CA THR A 24 17.55 -3.97 -13.68
C THR A 24 18.75 -4.87 -14.02
N VAL A 25 19.52 -4.42 -15.01
CA VAL A 25 20.53 -5.19 -15.77
C VAL A 25 21.87 -5.37 -15.04
N SER A 26 22.12 -4.62 -13.95
CA SER A 26 23.48 -4.39 -13.44
C SER A 26 23.74 -4.78 -11.99
N ARG A 27 22.77 -5.34 -11.25
CA ARG A 27 22.98 -5.68 -9.84
C ARG A 27 23.46 -7.13 -9.69
N THR A 28 24.77 -7.28 -9.46
CA THR A 28 25.42 -8.55 -9.09
C THR A 28 25.06 -8.99 -7.68
N VAL A 29 24.58 -8.06 -6.82
CA VAL A 29 24.24 -8.32 -5.43
C VAL A 29 22.86 -7.75 -5.09
N PHE A 30 22.00 -8.57 -4.46
CA PHE A 30 20.71 -8.14 -3.90
C PHE A 30 20.79 -8.13 -2.38
N LEU A 31 20.55 -6.98 -1.77
CA LEU A 31 20.45 -6.85 -0.32
C LEU A 31 18.99 -7.02 0.11
N PHE A 32 18.73 -8.00 0.96
CA PHE A 32 17.46 -8.23 1.61
C PHE A 32 17.52 -7.76 3.05
N GLN A 33 16.65 -6.82 3.41
CA GLN A 33 16.49 -6.34 4.78
C GLN A 33 15.18 -6.89 5.35
N ILE A 34 15.26 -7.50 6.53
CA ILE A 34 14.14 -8.12 7.22
C ILE A 34 13.71 -7.19 8.36
N TYR A 35 12.43 -6.87 8.37
CA TYR A 35 11.79 -6.05 9.40
C TYR A 35 10.62 -6.84 10.01
N GLU A 36 10.39 -6.64 11.30
CA GLU A 36 9.26 -7.17 12.06
C GLU A 36 8.41 -6.01 12.58
N GLY A 37 7.10 -6.08 12.33
CA GLY A 37 6.13 -5.06 12.74
C GLY A 37 4.90 -5.05 11.84
N GLU A 38 3.86 -4.34 12.27
CA GLU A 38 2.58 -4.25 11.56
C GLU A 38 2.44 -2.96 10.72
N ALA A 39 3.39 -2.03 10.82
CA ALA A 39 3.30 -0.74 10.14
C ALA A 39 3.56 -0.89 8.64
N THR A 40 2.88 -0.05 7.84
CA THR A 40 2.99 -0.06 6.37
C THR A 40 4.37 0.41 5.89
N LYS A 41 5.07 1.25 6.67
CA LYS A 41 6.39 1.81 6.32
C LYS A 41 7.49 1.05 7.06
N THR A 42 8.57 0.73 6.35
CA THR A 42 9.72 0.00 6.92
C THR A 42 10.45 0.76 8.02
N LYS A 43 10.34 2.09 8.07
CA LYS A 43 10.98 2.95 9.09
C LYS A 43 10.36 2.80 10.48
N ASP A 44 9.10 2.42 10.54
CA ASP A 44 8.33 2.33 11.78
C ASP A 44 8.30 0.88 12.33
N ASN A 45 8.99 -0.04 11.64
CA ASN A 45 9.11 -1.46 12.00
C ASN A 45 10.50 -1.76 12.59
N THR A 46 10.60 -2.82 13.38
CA THR A 46 11.85 -3.25 14.02
C THR A 46 12.74 -3.96 13.02
N PHE A 47 14.00 -3.54 12.89
CA PHE A 47 14.98 -4.21 12.03
C PHE A 47 15.50 -5.50 12.68
N LEU A 48 15.32 -6.63 12.00
CA LEU A 48 15.80 -7.94 12.47
C LEU A 48 17.17 -8.31 11.91
N GLY A 49 17.48 -7.85 10.69
CA GLY A 49 18.76 -8.09 10.06
C GLY A 49 18.70 -7.97 8.54
N ALA A 50 19.84 -8.20 7.90
CA ALA A 50 19.95 -8.16 6.46
C ALA A 50 20.89 -9.26 5.95
N PHE A 51 20.61 -9.76 4.76
CA PHE A 51 21.47 -10.70 4.07
C PHE A 51 21.56 -10.35 2.59
N ALA A 52 22.72 -10.64 1.99
CA ALA A 52 22.96 -10.40 0.58
C ALA A 52 22.90 -11.71 -0.21
N LEU A 53 22.27 -11.66 -1.39
CA LEU A 53 22.38 -12.68 -2.41
C LEU A 53 23.38 -12.19 -3.45
N GLU A 54 24.55 -12.80 -3.45
CA GLU A 54 25.66 -12.53 -4.37
C GLU A 54 25.67 -13.57 -5.51
N ASP A 55 26.54 -13.37 -6.50
CA ASP A 55 26.77 -14.31 -7.61
C ASP A 55 25.54 -14.66 -8.46
N ILE A 56 24.67 -13.68 -8.70
CA ILE A 56 23.62 -13.83 -9.72
C ILE A 56 24.29 -13.65 -11.08
N THR A 57 24.44 -14.76 -11.81
CA THR A 57 25.01 -14.71 -13.17
C THR A 57 24.00 -14.00 -14.05
N SER A 58 24.24 -12.71 -14.26
CA SER A 58 23.57 -11.91 -15.29
C SER A 58 24.00 -12.47 -16.65
N SER A 59 23.21 -13.40 -17.18
CA SER A 59 23.41 -13.81 -18.57
C SER A 59 22.92 -12.68 -19.47
N PHE A 60 23.80 -12.24 -20.37
CA PHE A 60 23.56 -11.16 -21.35
C PHE A 60 22.25 -11.33 -22.16
N TRP A 61 21.82 -12.58 -22.36
CA TRP A 61 20.57 -12.91 -23.06
C TRP A 61 19.30 -12.90 -22.18
N SER A 62 19.43 -12.99 -20.85
CA SER A 62 18.26 -13.00 -19.95
C SER A 62 17.64 -11.61 -19.81
N SER A 63 18.47 -10.55 -19.77
CA SER A 63 18.00 -9.22 -19.37
C SER A 63 17.04 -8.52 -20.35
N LEU A 64 17.02 -8.90 -21.64
CA LEU A 64 16.14 -8.27 -22.63
C LEU A 64 14.78 -8.95 -22.77
N TRP A 65 14.69 -10.26 -22.51
CA TRP A 65 13.46 -11.04 -22.78
C TRP A 65 12.94 -11.84 -21.58
N CYS A 66 13.71 -12.02 -20.51
CA CYS A 66 13.30 -12.80 -19.34
C CYS A 66 13.79 -12.14 -18.02
N PRO A 67 12.90 -11.47 -17.25
CA PRO A 67 13.29 -10.90 -15.97
C PRO A 67 13.77 -11.99 -15.01
N THR A 68 14.88 -11.76 -14.32
CA THR A 68 15.40 -12.66 -13.28
C THR A 68 14.32 -12.89 -12.23
N LYS A 69 13.95 -14.16 -12.03
CA LYS A 69 12.95 -14.57 -11.04
C LYS A 69 13.66 -15.03 -9.79
N LEU A 70 13.58 -14.22 -8.73
CA LEU A 70 14.08 -14.56 -7.41
C LEU A 70 12.94 -15.18 -6.61
N LYS A 71 13.14 -16.37 -6.05
CA LYS A 71 12.21 -16.96 -5.10
C LYS A 71 12.72 -16.68 -3.70
N ILE A 72 11.88 -16.04 -2.89
CA ILE A 72 12.18 -15.78 -1.49
C ILE A 72 11.18 -16.57 -0.66
N THR A 73 11.67 -17.21 0.39
CA THR A 73 10.93 -18.11 1.26
C THR A 73 11.18 -17.71 2.71
N PHE A 74 10.11 -17.49 3.45
CA PHE A 74 10.11 -17.34 4.90
C PHE A 74 9.53 -18.61 5.51
N GLU A 75 10.23 -19.16 6.48
CA GLU A 75 9.84 -20.33 7.24
C GLU A 75 9.89 -19.99 8.73
N ILE A 76 8.79 -20.25 9.44
CA ILE A 76 8.67 -20.02 10.88
C ILE A 76 8.44 -21.37 11.54
N GLY A 77 9.42 -21.81 12.33
CA GLY A 77 9.31 -23.00 13.16
C GLY A 77 8.42 -22.78 14.40
N ILE A 78 8.00 -23.87 15.06
CA ILE A 78 7.24 -23.79 16.34
C ILE A 78 8.03 -23.09 17.44
N ASP A 79 9.35 -23.20 17.40
CA ASP A 79 10.28 -22.51 18.30
C ASP A 79 10.34 -20.99 18.06
N GLY A 80 9.60 -20.49 17.08
CA GLY A 80 9.59 -19.07 16.72
C GLY A 80 10.85 -18.64 15.98
N ILE A 81 11.67 -19.57 15.50
CA ILE A 81 12.83 -19.24 14.66
C ILE A 81 12.35 -18.95 13.25
N LEU A 82 12.63 -17.72 12.78
CA LEU A 82 12.36 -17.29 11.41
C LEU A 82 13.58 -17.58 10.54
N THR A 83 13.43 -18.45 9.55
CA THR A 83 14.41 -18.68 8.50
C THR A 83 13.97 -17.99 7.21
N ALA A 84 14.73 -17.01 6.77
CA ALA A 84 14.54 -16.33 5.49
C ALA A 84 15.55 -16.86 4.47
N LYS A 85 15.09 -17.29 3.30
CA LYS A 85 15.94 -17.81 2.22
C LYS A 85 15.60 -17.13 0.90
N ALA A 86 16.62 -16.66 0.16
CA ALA A 86 16.48 -16.20 -1.22
C ALA A 86 17.22 -17.16 -2.16
N GLU A 87 16.58 -17.50 -3.28
CA GLU A 87 17.10 -18.39 -4.31
C GLU A 87 16.88 -17.76 -5.68
N ASP A 88 17.90 -17.77 -6.54
CA ASP A 88 17.74 -17.44 -7.95
C ASP A 88 17.18 -18.63 -8.74
N LYS A 89 16.09 -18.42 -9.49
CA LYS A 89 15.47 -19.44 -10.36
C LYS A 89 15.91 -19.32 -11.83
N SER A 90 16.98 -18.61 -12.12
CA SER A 90 17.50 -18.50 -13.48
C SER A 90 17.98 -19.86 -14.01
N PRO A 91 17.70 -20.21 -15.28
CA PRO A 91 17.89 -21.56 -15.82
C PRO A 91 19.36 -22.01 -15.92
N ASN A 92 20.33 -21.11 -15.76
CA ASN A 92 21.74 -21.35 -16.08
C ASN A 92 22.70 -21.29 -14.88
N ASN A 93 22.24 -21.31 -13.63
CA ASN A 93 23.14 -21.16 -12.49
C ASN A 93 23.00 -22.23 -11.41
N LYS A 94 24.16 -22.63 -10.87
CA LYS A 94 24.30 -23.32 -9.58
C LYS A 94 23.52 -22.54 -8.53
N ALA A 95 22.88 -23.26 -7.62
CA ALA A 95 22.00 -22.75 -6.59
C ALA A 95 22.66 -21.70 -5.66
N SER A 96 22.83 -20.46 -6.15
CA SER A 96 23.14 -19.31 -5.31
C SER A 96 21.91 -19.09 -4.45
N SER A 97 21.99 -19.58 -3.21
CA SER A 97 20.97 -19.42 -2.20
C SER A 97 21.60 -18.84 -0.95
N SER A 98 21.12 -17.67 -0.54
CA SER A 98 21.50 -17.07 0.73
C SER A 98 20.36 -17.24 1.71
N SER A 99 20.68 -17.61 2.94
CA SER A 99 19.70 -17.71 4.02
C SER A 99 20.18 -16.99 5.26
N MET A 100 19.24 -16.40 5.98
CA MET A 100 19.43 -15.84 7.30
C MET A 100 18.50 -16.55 8.27
N ILE A 101 19.04 -16.94 9.42
CA ILE A 101 18.26 -17.48 10.54
C ILE A 101 18.17 -16.37 11.58
N VAL A 102 16.95 -15.92 11.84
CA VAL A 102 16.63 -15.00 12.93
C VAL A 102 16.06 -15.84 14.07
N THR A 103 16.85 -15.98 15.14
CA THR A 103 16.39 -16.62 16.36
C THR A 103 15.64 -15.61 17.21
N ASN A 104 14.40 -15.95 17.58
CA ASN A 104 13.66 -15.16 18.55
C ASN A 104 14.31 -15.39 19.93
N GLN A 105 15.07 -14.40 20.39
CA GLN A 105 15.49 -14.39 21.79
C GLN A 105 14.24 -14.10 22.61
N HIS A 106 13.60 -15.18 23.07
CA HIS A 106 12.31 -15.25 23.76
C HIS A 106 12.16 -14.39 25.03
N ASN A 107 13.13 -13.52 25.34
CA ASN A 107 13.22 -12.72 26.55
C ASN A 107 13.49 -11.23 26.29
N ARG A 108 13.15 -10.70 25.11
CA ARG A 108 13.32 -9.27 24.81
C ARG A 108 12.12 -8.40 25.17
N PHE A 109 10.93 -8.98 25.26
CA PHE A 109 9.72 -8.26 25.65
C PHE A 109 9.05 -8.98 26.81
N THR A 110 8.86 -8.25 27.90
CA THR A 110 8.02 -8.67 29.01
C THR A 110 6.56 -8.75 28.55
N LYS A 111 5.73 -9.52 29.27
CA LYS A 111 4.28 -9.59 28.97
C LYS A 111 3.60 -8.21 28.98
N ALA A 112 4.17 -7.25 29.70
CA ALA A 112 3.71 -5.86 29.72
C ALA A 112 4.06 -5.14 28.41
N GLU A 113 5.33 -5.19 27.97
CA GLU A 113 5.74 -4.58 26.69
C GLU A 113 5.01 -5.19 25.50
N LEU A 114 4.71 -6.49 25.52
CA LEU A 114 3.89 -7.12 24.48
C LEU A 114 2.46 -6.57 24.45
N ALA A 115 1.86 -6.30 25.62
CA ALA A 115 0.52 -5.73 25.71
C ALA A 115 0.51 -4.26 25.23
N ASP A 116 1.54 -3.51 25.59
CA ASP A 116 1.72 -2.12 25.16
C ASP A 116 1.93 -2.05 23.63
N MET A 117 2.74 -2.96 23.06
CA MET A 117 2.92 -3.08 21.60
C MET A 117 1.61 -3.40 20.88
N VAL A 118 0.77 -4.27 21.44
CA VAL A 118 -0.54 -4.61 20.85
C VAL A 118 -1.51 -3.42 20.94
N ASP A 119 -1.47 -2.65 22.02
CA ASP A 119 -2.33 -1.48 22.17
C ASP A 119 -1.88 -0.33 21.26
N GLU A 120 -0.57 -0.12 21.14
CA GLU A 120 0.03 0.81 20.20
C GLU A 120 -0.29 0.42 18.75
N ALA A 121 -0.18 -0.87 18.39
CA ALA A 121 -0.57 -1.37 17.08
C ALA A 121 -2.06 -1.14 16.78
N LYS A 122 -2.95 -1.36 17.75
CA LYS A 122 -4.39 -1.05 17.60
C LYS A 122 -4.63 0.44 17.41
N LYS A 123 -3.93 1.30 18.13
CA LYS A 123 -4.03 2.75 17.99
C LYS A 123 -3.56 3.20 16.61
N LEU A 124 -2.38 2.75 16.18
CA LEU A 124 -1.82 3.06 14.87
C LEU A 124 -2.73 2.57 13.74
N LYS A 125 -3.29 1.36 13.86
CA LYS A 125 -4.25 0.82 12.89
C LYS A 125 -5.50 1.70 12.78
N ARG A 126 -6.07 2.15 13.90
CA ARG A 126 -7.22 3.07 13.90
C ARG A 126 -6.87 4.41 13.26
N GLU A 127 -5.70 4.96 13.57
CA GLU A 127 -5.23 6.21 12.96
C GLU A 127 -5.01 6.06 11.45
N ASP A 128 -4.42 4.95 11.00
CA ASP A 128 -4.23 4.66 9.58
C ASP A 128 -5.54 4.43 8.84
N GLU A 129 -6.50 3.72 9.45
CA GLU A 129 -7.86 3.57 8.91
C GLU A 129 -8.57 4.92 8.80
N PHE A 130 -8.45 5.78 9.81
CA PHE A 130 -9.01 7.13 9.78
C PHE A 130 -8.37 7.98 8.68
N ARG A 131 -7.04 8.00 8.58
CA ARG A 131 -6.32 8.73 7.51
C ARG A 131 -6.71 8.22 6.13
N ARG A 132 -6.81 6.89 5.94
CA ARG A 132 -7.27 6.29 4.68
C ARG A 132 -8.69 6.73 4.34
N LYS A 133 -9.59 6.75 5.33
CA LYS A 133 -10.97 7.21 5.13
C LYS A 133 -11.02 8.70 4.73
N CYS A 134 -10.25 9.56 5.39
CA CYS A 134 -10.18 10.98 5.01
C CYS A 134 -9.67 11.16 3.58
N VAL A 135 -8.57 10.49 3.21
CA VAL A 135 -8.02 10.57 1.84
C VAL A 135 -9.02 10.04 0.80
N ALA A 136 -9.68 8.91 1.08
CA ALA A 136 -10.69 8.35 0.17
C ALA A 136 -11.89 9.28 -0.01
N THR A 137 -12.37 9.90 1.09
CA THR A 137 -13.48 10.86 1.06
C THR A 137 -13.11 12.11 0.28
N ARG A 138 -11.87 12.60 0.44
CA ARG A 138 -11.34 13.75 -0.30
C ARG A 138 -11.30 13.47 -1.80
N ILE A 139 -10.71 12.34 -2.20
CA ILE A 139 -10.67 11.92 -3.60
C ILE A 139 -12.09 11.78 -4.17
N GLY A 140 -13.02 11.20 -3.39
CA GLY A 140 -14.42 11.09 -3.80
C GLY A 140 -15.11 12.45 -4.01
N LEU A 141 -14.78 13.45 -3.19
CA LEU A 141 -15.31 14.81 -3.34
C LEU A 141 -14.70 15.53 -4.55
N GLU A 142 -13.39 15.40 -4.77
CA GLU A 142 -12.70 15.90 -5.96
C GLU A 142 -13.32 15.29 -7.24
N ASP A 143 -13.48 13.97 -7.29
CA ASP A 143 -14.10 13.24 -8.39
C ASP A 143 -15.55 13.71 -8.62
N TYR A 144 -16.31 13.95 -7.55
CA TYR A 144 -17.68 14.43 -7.64
C TYR A 144 -17.77 15.85 -8.21
N CYS A 145 -16.86 16.76 -7.82
CA CYS A 145 -16.74 18.09 -8.42
C CYS A 145 -16.51 18.02 -9.94
N PHE A 146 -15.59 17.16 -10.39
CA PHE A 146 -15.34 16.95 -11.82
C PHE A 146 -16.53 16.33 -12.53
N HIS A 147 -17.17 15.34 -11.92
CA HIS A 147 -18.35 14.70 -12.48
C HIS A 147 -19.51 15.69 -12.67
N LEU A 148 -19.79 16.53 -11.66
CA LEU A 148 -20.80 17.58 -11.75
C LEU A 148 -20.48 18.61 -12.83
N LYS A 149 -19.21 19.02 -12.95
CA LYS A 149 -18.78 19.92 -14.02
C LYS A 149 -19.03 19.32 -15.40
N ASN A 150 -18.66 18.05 -15.59
CA ASN A 150 -18.88 17.34 -16.84
C ASN A 150 -20.37 17.19 -17.15
N LEU A 151 -21.19 16.80 -16.17
CA LEU A 151 -22.63 16.64 -16.33
C LEU A 151 -23.31 17.97 -16.73
N ALA A 152 -22.94 19.08 -16.09
CA ALA A 152 -23.43 20.41 -16.46
C ALA A 152 -23.02 20.81 -17.88
N ASN A 153 -21.86 20.35 -18.36
CA ASN A 153 -21.37 20.57 -19.72
C ASN A 153 -21.98 19.61 -20.76
N GLU A 154 -22.48 18.44 -20.36
CA GLU A 154 -23.21 17.54 -21.26
C GLU A 154 -24.66 17.99 -21.44
N LEU A 155 -25.27 18.57 -20.40
CA LEU A 155 -26.65 19.03 -20.38
C LEU A 155 -26.81 20.49 -20.84
N LEU A 156 -26.04 20.91 -21.85
CA LEU A 156 -26.04 22.29 -22.36
C LEU A 156 -27.42 22.77 -22.86
N ASN A 157 -28.22 21.83 -23.36
CA ASN A 157 -29.54 22.11 -23.94
C ASN A 157 -30.65 22.13 -22.88
N THR A 158 -30.38 21.62 -21.67
CA THR A 158 -31.40 21.44 -20.60
C THR A 158 -31.15 22.40 -19.43
N VAL A 159 -29.88 22.65 -19.09
CA VAL A 159 -29.51 23.52 -17.96
C VAL A 159 -29.19 24.92 -18.49
N PRO A 160 -29.77 26.01 -17.95
CA PRO A 160 -29.40 27.38 -18.34
C PRO A 160 -27.93 27.70 -18.07
N GLU A 161 -27.30 28.54 -18.89
CA GLU A 161 -25.90 28.97 -18.70
C GLU A 161 -25.65 29.60 -17.32
N ASP A 162 -26.60 30.40 -16.81
CA ASP A 162 -26.51 31.03 -15.48
C ASP A 162 -26.47 29.98 -14.35
N ASN A 163 -27.20 28.87 -14.51
CA ASN A 163 -27.19 27.77 -13.57
C ASN A 163 -25.88 26.96 -13.65
N ARG A 164 -25.35 26.76 -14.86
CA ARG A 164 -24.05 26.09 -15.06
C ARG A 164 -22.91 26.87 -14.41
N GLN A 165 -22.89 28.20 -14.58
CA GLN A 165 -21.87 29.05 -13.96
C GLN A 165 -21.92 29.00 -12.43
N LYS A 166 -23.11 28.94 -11.83
CA LYS A 166 -23.28 28.77 -10.38
C LYS A 166 -22.72 27.42 -9.89
N VAL A 167 -22.97 26.33 -10.63
CA VAL A 167 -22.41 25.01 -10.32
C VAL A 167 -20.89 25.03 -10.44
N TYR A 168 -20.33 25.57 -11.54
CA TYR A 168 -18.89 25.66 -11.74
C TYR A 168 -18.19 26.45 -10.64
N LYS A 169 -18.75 27.61 -10.29
CA LYS A 169 -18.23 28.45 -9.22
C LYS A 169 -18.21 27.70 -7.88
N LYS A 170 -19.29 27.00 -7.52
CA LYS A 170 -19.32 26.23 -6.27
C LYS A 170 -18.35 25.05 -6.30
N CYS A 171 -18.19 24.35 -7.43
CA CYS A 171 -17.18 23.31 -7.55
C CYS A 171 -15.76 23.87 -7.41
N ASP A 172 -15.47 25.05 -7.97
CA ASP A 172 -14.16 25.72 -7.82
C ASP A 172 -13.90 26.15 -6.38
N GLU A 173 -14.91 26.68 -5.69
CA GLU A 173 -14.83 27.02 -4.26
C GLU A 173 -14.54 25.78 -3.40
N VAL A 174 -15.20 24.65 -3.67
CA VAL A 174 -14.97 23.39 -2.95
C VAL A 174 -13.58 22.83 -3.22
N LEU A 175 -13.10 22.87 -4.47
CA LEU A 175 -11.74 22.42 -4.82
C LEU A 175 -10.67 23.28 -4.12
N ALA A 176 -10.83 24.60 -4.13
CA ALA A 176 -9.92 25.50 -3.41
C ALA A 176 -9.94 25.23 -1.90
N TRP A 177 -11.12 24.98 -1.33
CA TRP A 177 -11.24 24.62 0.08
C TRP A 177 -10.54 23.30 0.42
N ILE A 178 -10.62 22.30 -0.45
CA ILE A 178 -9.91 21.01 -0.28
C ILE A 178 -8.39 21.20 -0.29
N ASP A 179 -7.89 22.06 -1.19
CA ASP A 179 -6.46 22.35 -1.29
C ASP A 179 -5.93 23.10 -0.06
N ASP A 180 -6.72 24.04 0.49
CA ASP A 180 -6.39 24.80 1.69
C ASP A 180 -6.53 23.96 2.98
N ASN A 181 -7.42 22.95 2.99
CA ASN A 181 -7.73 22.13 4.16
C ASN A 181 -7.29 20.66 3.97
N GLN A 182 -5.99 20.46 3.72
CA GLN A 182 -5.40 19.14 3.43
C GLN A 182 -5.60 18.09 4.54
N PHE A 183 -5.89 18.52 5.77
CA PHE A 183 -6.11 17.67 6.94
C PHE A 183 -7.54 17.75 7.49
N ALA A 184 -8.50 18.20 6.68
CA ALA A 184 -9.91 18.28 7.07
C ALA A 184 -10.43 16.95 7.63
N ALA A 185 -11.32 17.05 8.62
CA ALA A 185 -11.99 15.88 9.18
C ALA A 185 -12.97 15.28 8.17
N THR A 186 -13.28 13.98 8.31
CA THR A 186 -14.25 13.32 7.42
C THR A 186 -15.61 14.02 7.45
N GLU A 187 -16.03 14.51 8.61
CA GLU A 187 -17.31 15.23 8.80
C GLU A 187 -17.37 16.55 8.02
N GLU A 188 -16.26 17.29 7.94
CA GLU A 188 -16.19 18.54 7.19
C GLU A 188 -16.22 18.28 5.68
N LEU A 189 -15.56 17.21 5.22
CA LEU A 189 -15.61 16.77 3.83
C LEU A 189 -17.03 16.33 3.43
N GLU A 190 -17.71 15.58 4.29
CA GLU A 190 -19.11 15.16 4.09
C GLU A 190 -20.05 16.38 4.06
N TYR A 191 -19.82 17.39 4.89
CA TYR A 191 -20.59 18.64 4.86
C TYR A 191 -20.44 19.37 3.52
N GLN A 192 -19.20 19.54 3.04
CA GLN A 192 -18.94 20.15 1.72
C GLN A 192 -19.59 19.35 0.59
N GLN A 193 -19.57 18.02 0.67
CA GLN A 193 -20.24 17.15 -0.30
C GLN A 193 -21.75 17.38 -0.33
N MET A 194 -22.39 17.50 0.84
CA MET A 194 -23.83 17.74 0.95
C MET A 194 -24.24 19.11 0.41
N GLU A 195 -23.46 20.16 0.70
CA GLU A 195 -23.70 21.48 0.11
C GLU A 195 -23.60 21.44 -1.42
N LEU A 196 -22.56 20.78 -1.94
CA LEU A 196 -22.34 20.67 -3.37
C LEU A 196 -23.46 19.86 -4.06
N MET A 197 -23.93 18.77 -3.43
CA MET A 197 -25.05 17.97 -3.92
C MET A 197 -26.34 18.80 -3.97
N ASN A 198 -26.64 19.60 -2.95
CA ASN A 198 -27.81 20.47 -2.94
C ASN A 198 -27.80 21.48 -4.08
N VAL A 199 -26.62 22.06 -4.38
CA VAL A 199 -26.43 22.97 -5.52
C VAL A 199 -26.63 22.21 -6.84
N GLY A 200 -26.03 21.03 -6.99
CA GLY A 200 -26.22 20.18 -8.17
C GLY A 200 -27.69 19.85 -8.43
N VAL A 201 -28.43 19.40 -7.42
CA VAL A 201 -29.87 19.09 -7.56
C VAL A 201 -30.67 20.33 -7.93
N THR A 202 -30.45 21.45 -7.23
CA THR A 202 -31.23 22.68 -7.44
C THR A 202 -31.05 23.28 -8.83
N PHE A 203 -29.83 23.24 -9.37
CA PHE A 203 -29.48 23.96 -10.60
C PHE A 203 -29.43 23.06 -11.85
N ILE A 204 -29.15 21.76 -11.72
CA ILE A 204 -29.11 20.79 -12.83
C ILE A 204 -30.46 20.10 -13.02
N PHE A 205 -31.19 19.82 -11.93
CA PHE A 205 -32.50 19.17 -11.95
C PHE A 205 -33.58 20.05 -11.28
N PRO A 206 -33.87 21.25 -11.82
CA PRO A 206 -34.97 22.05 -11.31
C PRO A 206 -36.29 21.28 -11.52
N ASN A 207 -37.13 21.22 -10.47
CA ASN A 207 -38.50 20.69 -10.54
C ASN A 207 -39.35 21.42 -11.58
#